data_AF-F2RWT9-F1
#
_entry.id   AF-F2RWT9-F1
#
_cell.length_a   1.000
_cell.length_b   1.000
_cell.length_c   1.000
_cell.angle_alpha   90.00
_cell.angle_beta   90.00
_cell.angle_gamma   90.00
#
_symmetry.space_group_name_H-M   'P 1'
#
loop_
_entity.id
_entity.type
_entity.pdbx_description
1 polymer ?
#
loop_
_entity_poly.entity_id
_entity_poly.type
_entity_poly.pdbx_seq_one_letter_code
_entity_poly.pdbx_strand_id
1 'polypeptide(L)'
;MFQSACFQQFASVWVKAPGAPQRVYIGLTAAEYKTKFDQARKDGYYPVKLSPYNYGKEILFAGIFEHMDSNAVKPECQWGLTSDEYVKVFNHWRKKGYKPTVVKGYRDGGDKYAAIFNKFTKV
;
A
#
# COMPACT_ATOMS: atom_id res chain seq x y z
N MET A 1 10.48 35.09 15.60
CA MET A 1 9.66 34.31 14.65
C MET A 1 9.83 32.84 14.97
N PHE A 2 8.82 32.18 15.54
CA PHE A 2 8.86 30.73 15.76
C PHE A 2 8.17 30.07 14.57
N GLN A 3 8.97 29.51 13.67
CA GLN A 3 8.45 28.66 12.60
C GLN A 3 8.11 27.33 13.27
N SER A 4 6.83 27.12 13.60
CA SER A 4 6.37 25.80 13.99
C SER A 4 6.63 24.86 12.81
N ALA A 5 7.71 24.10 12.88
CA ALA A 5 7.92 22.97 12.01
C ALA A 5 6.78 21.98 12.30
N CYS A 6 5.81 21.90 11.39
CA CYS A 6 4.79 20.87 11.44
C CYS A 6 5.48 19.55 11.09
N PHE A 7 6.00 18.87 12.11
CA PHE A 7 6.45 17.50 11.96
C PHE A 7 5.22 16.61 11.80
N GLN A 8 5.18 15.82 10.73
CA GLN A 8 4.10 14.88 10.49
C GLN A 8 4.06 13.86 11.63
N GLN A 9 2.98 13.85 12.40
CA GLN A 9 2.76 12.90 13.50
C GLN A 9 1.82 11.79 13.05
N PHE A 10 2.11 10.57 13.49
CA PHE A 10 1.29 9.39 13.19
C PHE A 10 0.82 8.75 14.48
N ALA A 11 -0.47 8.41 14.53
CA ALA A 11 -1.02 7.54 15.56
C ALA A 11 -0.98 6.09 15.07
N SER A 12 -0.62 5.16 15.95
CA SER A 12 -0.66 3.72 15.69
C SER A 12 -1.52 3.01 16.73
N VAL A 13 -2.26 2.00 16.29
CA VAL A 13 -3.03 1.10 17.15
C VAL A 13 -2.45 -0.29 16.99
N TRP A 14 -2.13 -0.92 18.11
CA TRP A 14 -1.50 -2.24 18.14
C TRP A 14 -2.45 -3.25 18.76
N VAL A 15 -2.56 -4.41 18.13
CA VAL A 15 -3.34 -5.54 18.63
C VAL A 15 -2.38 -6.72 18.76
N LYS A 16 -2.34 -7.34 19.94
CA LYS A 16 -1.61 -8.60 20.15
C LYS A 16 -2.52 -9.75 19.72
N ALA A 17 -2.25 -10.30 18.54
CA ALA A 17 -2.96 -11.46 18.01
C ALA A 17 -1.95 -12.44 17.38
N PRO A 18 -2.23 -13.75 17.36
CA PRO A 18 -1.51 -14.65 16.46
C PRO A 18 -1.72 -14.19 15.02
N GLY A 19 -0.67 -14.19 14.22
CA GLY A 19 -0.73 -13.70 12.84
C GLY A 19 0.54 -14.00 12.07
N ALA A 20 0.48 -13.80 10.76
CA ALA A 20 1.66 -13.92 9.90
C ALA A 20 2.74 -12.91 10.32
N PRO A 21 4.04 -13.27 10.23
CA PRO A 21 5.12 -12.31 10.39
C PRO A 21 4.89 -11.06 9.52
N GLN A 22 5.13 -9.89 10.09
CA GLN A 22 4.94 -8.60 9.41
C GLN A 22 6.26 -7.89 9.15
N ARG A 23 6.32 -7.16 8.03
CA ARG A 23 7.33 -6.15 7.74
C ARG A 23 6.64 -4.81 7.54
N VAL A 24 7.18 -3.78 8.18
CA VAL A 24 6.64 -2.42 8.12
C VAL A 24 7.71 -1.49 7.57
N TYR A 25 7.34 -0.71 6.56
CA TYR A 25 8.19 0.33 5.98
C TYR A 25 7.44 1.65 6.01
N ILE A 26 8.08 2.71 6.49
CA ILE A 26 7.49 4.05 6.63
C ILE A 26 8.49 5.11 6.18
N GLY A 27 7.99 6.27 5.75
CA GLY A 27 8.84 7.40 5.39
C GLY A 27 9.68 7.18 4.13
N LEU A 28 9.25 6.31 3.22
CA LEU A 28 10.01 5.99 2.02
C LEU A 28 9.58 6.86 0.84
N THR A 29 10.54 7.33 0.04
CA THR A 29 10.24 7.87 -1.29
C THR A 29 9.63 6.80 -2.20
N ALA A 30 9.03 7.19 -3.32
CA ALA A 30 8.46 6.24 -4.28
C ALA A 30 9.48 5.19 -4.78
N ALA A 31 10.74 5.61 -5.01
CA ALA A 31 11.81 4.73 -5.48
C ALA A 31 12.27 3.74 -4.39
N GLU A 32 12.43 4.21 -3.17
CA GLU A 32 12.78 3.36 -2.02
C GLU A 32 11.65 2.38 -1.70
N TYR A 33 10.39 2.84 -1.75
CA TYR A 33 9.23 1.98 -1.55
C TYR A 33 9.19 0.88 -2.60
N LYS A 34 9.43 1.20 -3.88
CA LYS A 34 9.51 0.19 -4.94
C LYS A 34 10.58 -0.86 -4.64
N THR A 35 11.77 -0.45 -4.25
CA THR A 35 12.87 -1.37 -3.90
C THR A 35 12.48 -2.29 -2.74
N LYS A 36 11.91 -1.74 -1.65
CA LYS A 36 11.47 -2.53 -0.49
C LYS A 36 10.30 -3.44 -0.82
N PHE A 37 9.38 -3.00 -1.67
CA PHE A 37 8.25 -3.80 -2.16
C PHE A 37 8.74 -5.01 -2.95
N ASP A 38 9.66 -4.81 -3.89
CA ASP A 38 10.21 -5.89 -4.73
C ASP A 38 10.99 -6.90 -3.87
N GLN A 39 11.76 -6.42 -2.90
CA GLN A 39 12.45 -7.28 -1.93
C GLN A 39 11.47 -8.06 -1.05
N ALA A 40 10.42 -7.40 -0.53
CA ALA A 40 9.41 -8.05 0.29
C ALA A 40 8.70 -9.17 -0.47
N ARG A 41 8.30 -8.94 -1.73
CA ARG A 41 7.65 -9.99 -2.56
C ARG A 41 8.57 -11.19 -2.80
N LYS A 42 9.87 -10.97 -3.02
CA LYS A 42 10.86 -12.06 -3.15
C LYS A 42 10.96 -12.89 -1.88
N ASP A 43 10.87 -12.25 -0.72
CA ASP A 43 10.96 -12.90 0.59
C ASP A 43 9.62 -13.50 1.06
N GLY A 44 8.59 -13.54 0.20
CA GLY A 44 7.27 -14.11 0.53
C GLY A 44 6.33 -13.16 1.28
N TYR A 45 6.69 -11.88 1.40
CA TYR A 45 5.88 -10.86 2.06
C TYR A 45 5.07 -10.05 1.03
N TYR A 46 3.77 -9.91 1.29
CA TYR A 46 2.84 -9.23 0.39
C TYR A 46 2.13 -8.08 1.10
N PRO A 47 1.84 -6.97 0.39
CA PRO A 47 1.26 -5.78 0.99
C PRO A 47 -0.18 -6.02 1.44
N VAL A 48 -0.47 -5.67 2.70
CA VAL A 48 -1.82 -5.70 3.28
C VAL A 48 -2.33 -4.29 3.62
N LYS A 49 -1.42 -3.33 3.79
CA LYS A 49 -1.72 -1.90 3.90
C LYS A 49 -0.74 -1.10 3.04
N LEU A 50 -1.25 -0.05 2.43
CA LEU A 50 -0.48 0.94 1.69
C LEU A 50 -1.07 2.32 1.97
N SER A 51 -0.20 3.28 2.24
CA SER A 51 -0.55 4.68 2.46
C SER A 51 0.52 5.57 1.86
N PRO A 52 0.33 6.06 0.62
CA PRO A 52 1.03 7.23 0.14
C PRO A 52 0.49 8.46 0.87
N TYR A 53 1.35 9.40 1.21
CA TYR A 53 0.97 10.66 1.84
C TYR A 53 1.88 11.80 1.39
N ASN A 54 1.31 12.99 1.31
CA ASN A 54 2.05 14.21 1.01
C ASN A 54 2.79 14.69 2.27
N TYR A 55 4.09 14.96 2.13
CA TYR A 55 4.92 15.57 3.16
C TYR A 55 5.65 16.77 2.55
N GLY A 56 5.09 17.97 2.77
CA GLY A 56 5.55 19.17 2.07
C GLY A 56 5.40 19.03 0.56
N LYS A 57 6.52 19.09 -0.17
CA LYS A 57 6.57 18.91 -1.64
C LYS A 57 6.85 17.47 -2.06
N GLU A 58 7.12 16.58 -1.11
CA GLU A 58 7.45 15.20 -1.36
C GLU A 58 6.26 14.28 -1.12
N ILE A 59 6.34 13.08 -1.70
CA ILE A 59 5.37 12.01 -1.50
C ILE A 59 6.12 10.86 -0.87
N LEU A 60 5.70 10.51 0.33
CA LEU A 60 6.25 9.41 1.07
C LEU A 60 5.24 8.28 1.15
N PHE A 61 5.76 7.07 1.31
CA PHE A 61 5.00 5.84 1.31
C PHE A 61 5.22 5.12 2.64
N ALA A 62 4.10 4.66 3.20
CA ALA A 62 4.07 3.70 4.29
C ALA A 62 3.35 2.43 3.82
N GLY A 63 3.86 1.26 4.22
CA GLY A 63 3.27 -0.02 3.89
C GLY A 63 3.50 -1.06 4.98
N ILE A 64 2.49 -1.92 5.16
CA ILE A 64 2.56 -3.11 6.01
C ILE A 64 2.45 -4.31 5.09
N PHE A 65 3.34 -5.27 5.28
CA PHE A 65 3.44 -6.49 4.51
C PHE A 65 3.34 -7.68 5.44
N GLU A 66 2.63 -8.71 5.03
CA GLU A 66 2.48 -9.97 5.75
C GLU A 66 3.11 -11.11 4.96
N HIS A 67 3.82 -12.00 5.65
CA HIS A 67 4.30 -13.23 5.04
C HIS A 67 3.11 -14.10 4.63
N MET A 68 3.13 -14.64 3.42
CA MET A 68 2.07 -15.52 2.93
C MET A 68 2.66 -16.83 2.43
N ASP A 69 2.04 -17.93 2.84
CA ASP A 69 2.42 -19.28 2.38
C ASP A 69 2.41 -19.35 0.86
N SER A 70 3.30 -20.15 0.27
CA SER A 70 3.48 -20.27 -1.19
C SER A 70 2.15 -20.53 -1.92
N ASN A 71 1.27 -21.36 -1.36
CA ASN A 71 -0.02 -21.73 -1.93
C ASN A 71 -1.15 -20.70 -1.72
N ALA A 72 -0.96 -19.71 -0.84
CA ALA A 72 -1.97 -18.69 -0.58
C ALA A 72 -2.25 -17.84 -1.83
N VAL A 73 -3.50 -17.40 -2.01
CA VAL A 73 -3.79 -16.42 -3.07
C VAL A 73 -3.20 -15.07 -2.67
N LYS A 74 -2.33 -14.53 -3.51
CA LYS A 74 -1.58 -13.31 -3.21
C LYS A 74 -2.38 -12.05 -3.57
N PRO A 75 -2.30 -10.98 -2.76
CA PRO A 75 -2.89 -9.70 -3.09
C PRO A 75 -2.09 -9.03 -4.21
N GLU A 76 -2.79 -8.18 -4.96
CA GLU A 76 -2.20 -7.38 -6.03
C GLU A 76 -2.24 -5.91 -5.66
N CYS A 77 -1.12 -5.22 -5.84
CA CYS A 77 -0.94 -3.84 -5.40
C CYS A 77 -0.43 -2.99 -6.56
N GLN A 78 -1.07 -1.83 -6.76
CA GLN A 78 -0.67 -0.84 -7.76
C GLN A 78 -0.79 0.57 -7.17
N TRP A 79 0.09 1.48 -7.57
CA TRP A 79 0.12 2.87 -7.14
C TRP A 79 0.57 3.79 -8.29
N GLY A 80 0.39 5.10 -8.14
CA GLY A 80 0.69 6.06 -9.20
C GLY A 80 -0.39 6.18 -10.29
N LEU A 81 -1.56 5.58 -10.07
CA LEU A 81 -2.63 5.49 -11.05
C LEU A 81 -3.38 6.83 -11.15
N THR A 82 -3.64 7.32 -12.35
CA THR A 82 -4.68 8.32 -12.59
C THR A 82 -6.08 7.73 -12.33
N SER A 83 -7.11 8.57 -12.30
CA SER A 83 -8.50 8.12 -12.14
C SER A 83 -8.90 7.08 -13.20
N ASP A 84 -8.60 7.35 -14.48
CA ASP A 84 -8.94 6.45 -15.59
C ASP A 84 -8.17 5.13 -15.54
N GLU A 85 -6.88 5.18 -15.17
CA GLU A 85 -6.08 3.98 -14.97
C GLU A 85 -6.61 3.14 -13.80
N TYR A 86 -7.00 3.78 -12.70
CA TYR A 86 -7.60 3.09 -11.56
C TYR A 86 -8.87 2.34 -11.96
N VAL A 87 -9.77 2.97 -12.74
CA VAL A 87 -10.99 2.31 -13.23
C VAL A 87 -10.66 1.09 -14.10
N LYS A 88 -9.65 1.18 -14.97
CA LYS A 88 -9.20 0.05 -15.80
C LYS A 88 -8.64 -1.09 -14.94
N VAL A 89 -7.78 -0.77 -13.98
CA VAL A 89 -7.17 -1.73 -13.04
C VAL A 89 -8.23 -2.40 -12.17
N PHE A 90 -9.19 -1.63 -11.65
CA PHE A 90 -10.32 -2.14 -10.88
C PHE A 90 -11.13 -3.15 -11.70
N ASN A 91 -11.53 -2.78 -12.93
CA ASN A 91 -12.31 -3.66 -13.79
C ASN A 91 -11.53 -4.93 -14.17
N HIS A 92 -10.22 -4.82 -14.39
CA HIS A 92 -9.35 -5.96 -14.66
C HIS A 92 -9.34 -6.97 -13.51
N TRP A 93 -9.06 -6.50 -12.28
CA TRP A 93 -8.99 -7.37 -11.10
C TRP A 93 -10.36 -7.90 -10.69
N ARG A 94 -11.42 -7.11 -10.83
CA ARG A 94 -12.81 -7.54 -10.60
C ARG A 94 -13.17 -8.75 -11.45
N LYS A 95 -12.83 -8.75 -12.75
CA LYS A 95 -13.06 -9.90 -13.65
C LYS A 95 -12.32 -11.17 -13.21
N LYS A 96 -11.20 -11.03 -12.50
CA LYS A 96 -10.43 -12.15 -11.93
C LYS A 96 -10.92 -12.60 -10.55
N GLY A 97 -12.01 -12.02 -10.05
CA GLY A 97 -12.61 -12.33 -8.75
C GLY A 97 -11.96 -11.60 -7.56
N TYR A 98 -11.09 -10.63 -7.82
CA TYR A 98 -10.49 -9.80 -6.79
C TYR A 98 -11.41 -8.61 -6.44
N LYS A 99 -11.26 -8.08 -5.22
CA LYS A 99 -11.94 -6.88 -4.73
C LYS A 99 -10.93 -5.92 -4.11
N PRO A 100 -11.09 -4.59 -4.27
CA PRO A 100 -10.24 -3.62 -3.59
C PRO A 100 -10.49 -3.70 -2.08
N THR A 101 -9.42 -3.80 -1.29
CA THR A 101 -9.46 -3.77 0.19
C THR A 101 -8.78 -2.53 0.75
N VAL A 102 -7.89 -1.92 -0.02
CA VAL A 102 -7.27 -0.64 0.27
C VAL A 102 -7.36 0.20 -0.99
N VAL A 103 -7.83 1.43 -0.83
CA VAL A 103 -7.75 2.48 -1.86
C VAL A 103 -7.31 3.76 -1.15
N LYS A 104 -6.30 4.42 -1.69
CA LYS A 104 -5.77 5.69 -1.18
C LYS A 104 -5.62 6.67 -2.33
N GLY A 105 -6.21 7.84 -2.19
CA GLY A 105 -5.94 9.00 -3.03
C GLY A 105 -4.79 9.81 -2.44
N TYR A 106 -3.90 10.30 -3.30
CA TYR A 106 -2.83 11.23 -2.94
C TYR A 106 -2.54 12.16 -4.11
N ARG A 107 -1.85 13.28 -3.87
CA ARG A 107 -1.55 14.26 -4.91
C ARG A 107 -0.11 14.16 -5.39
N ASP A 108 0.08 14.01 -6.70
CA ASP A 108 1.38 13.98 -7.38
C ASP A 108 1.25 14.68 -8.74
N GLY A 109 1.42 16.00 -8.77
CA GLY A 109 1.11 16.81 -9.97
C GLY A 109 -0.34 16.71 -10.46
N GLY A 110 -1.23 16.11 -9.65
CA GLY A 110 -2.60 15.73 -9.98
C GLY A 110 -3.09 14.62 -9.05
N ASP A 111 -4.35 14.21 -9.16
CA ASP A 111 -4.90 13.16 -8.31
C ASP A 111 -4.41 11.79 -8.76
N LYS A 112 -3.78 11.07 -7.81
CA LYS A 112 -3.27 9.71 -7.98
C LYS A 112 -3.90 8.75 -6.99
N TYR A 113 -3.97 7.49 -7.39
CA TYR A 113 -4.57 6.42 -6.63
C TYR A 113 -3.57 5.27 -6.43
N ALA A 114 -3.63 4.70 -5.23
CA ALA A 114 -2.99 3.46 -4.87
C ALA A 114 -4.03 2.48 -4.34
N ALA A 115 -3.92 1.21 -4.73
CA ALA A 115 -4.89 0.20 -4.40
C ALA A 115 -4.27 -1.17 -4.16
N ILE A 116 -4.83 -1.88 -3.20
CA ILE A 116 -4.57 -3.30 -2.95
C ILE A 116 -5.86 -4.08 -3.22
N PHE A 117 -5.75 -5.13 -4.00
CA PHE A 117 -6.82 -6.03 -4.39
C PHE A 117 -6.58 -7.41 -3.77
N ASN A 118 -7.57 -7.93 -3.06
CA ASN A 118 -7.54 -9.28 -2.49
C ASN A 118 -8.59 -10.16 -3.16
N LYS A 119 -8.27 -11.44 -3.32
CA LYS A 119 -9.25 -12.44 -3.73
C LYS A 119 -9.85 -13.06 -2.49
N PHE A 120 -11.15 -12.92 -2.33
CA PHE A 120 -11.88 -13.62 -1.28
C PHE A 120 -12.38 -14.92 -1.87
N THR A 121 -11.75 -16.03 -1.51
CA THR A 121 -12.35 -17.35 -1.68
C THR A 121 -13.57 -17.43 -0.77
N LYS A 122 -14.72 -17.84 -1.32
CA LYS A 122 -15.85 -18.23 -0.48
C LYS A 122 -15.37 -19.39 0.38
N VAL A 123 -15.49 -19.23 1.70
CA VAL A 123 -15.40 -20.33 2.66
C VAL A 123 -16.58 -21.27 2.45
#